data_AF-B2ZXJ9-F1
#
_entry.id   AF-B2ZXJ9-F1
#
_cell.length_a   1.000
_cell.length_b   1.000
_cell.length_c   1.000
_cell.angle_alpha   90.00
_cell.angle_beta   90.00
_cell.angle_gamma   90.00
#
_symmetry.space_group_name_H-M   'P 1'
#
loop_
_entity.id
_entity.type
_entity.pdbx_description
1 polymer ?
#
loop_
_entity_poly.entity_id
_entity_poly.type
_entity_poly.pdbx_seq_one_letter_code
_entity_poly.pdbx_strand_id
1 'polypeptide(L)'
;AADRTSNNLLYTGNFGGFTVKANYVANGKADESDVNTTGYSFATKYDFNNGLAMGIGYGQQKNQGSNSAQDLNANQTFASASYTMGNLYFAGLYQYARNVGYLYSYDDQKNNDYQGFSLATAYTLNQLVLRSTYNYMEKTTDANVKMAN
;
A
#
# COMPACT_ATOMS: atom_id res chain seq x y z
N ALA A 1 3.46 -0.94 1.93
CA ALA A 1 4.52 -1.29 2.87
C ALA A 1 4.25 -0.61 4.21
N ALA A 2 3.80 -1.37 5.19
CA ALA A 2 3.67 -0.95 6.59
C ALA A 2 3.85 -2.19 7.47
N ASP A 3 4.90 -2.97 7.18
CA ASP A 3 5.36 -4.00 8.11
C ASP A 3 5.74 -3.32 9.42
N ARG A 4 5.58 -4.06 10.53
CA ARG A 4 5.89 -3.58 11.89
C ARG A 4 7.30 -3.02 11.93
N THR A 5 7.41 -1.71 11.81
CA THR A 5 8.67 -1.00 11.95
C THR A 5 8.90 -0.72 13.43
N SER A 6 10.14 -0.87 13.88
CA SER A 6 10.54 -0.30 15.17
C SER A 6 10.50 1.23 15.06
N ASN A 7 10.19 1.93 16.16
CA ASN A 7 10.28 3.39 16.25
C ASN A 7 9.32 4.18 15.32
N ASN A 8 8.03 3.85 15.34
CA ASN A 8 7.00 4.65 14.69
C ASN A 8 6.09 5.42 15.66
N LEU A 9 5.57 6.54 15.17
CA LEU A 9 4.47 7.30 15.75
C LEU A 9 3.25 7.13 14.84
N LEU A 10 2.21 6.46 15.36
CA LEU A 10 0.94 6.26 14.66
C LEU A 10 -0.16 7.11 15.30
N TYR A 11 -0.84 7.90 14.49
CA TYR A 11 -2.10 8.53 14.83
C TYR A 11 -3.25 7.85 14.07
N THR A 12 -4.33 7.55 14.78
CA THR A 12 -5.59 7.08 14.19
C THR A 12 -6.74 7.86 14.79
N GLY A 13 -7.57 8.47 13.95
CA GLY A 13 -8.80 9.16 14.35
C GLY A 13 -9.99 8.60 13.58
N ASN A 14 -11.16 8.57 14.22
CA ASN A 14 -12.42 8.17 13.58
C ASN A 14 -13.51 9.19 13.90
N PHE A 15 -14.17 9.70 12.85
CA PHE A 15 -15.12 10.79 12.91
C PHE A 15 -16.34 10.44 12.06
N GLY A 16 -17.38 9.85 12.68
CA GLY A 16 -18.66 9.60 12.00
C GLY A 16 -18.54 8.82 10.69
N GLY A 17 -17.74 7.74 10.67
CA GLY A 17 -17.47 6.94 9.47
C GLY A 17 -16.22 7.38 8.69
N PHE A 18 -15.67 8.56 8.97
CA PHE A 18 -14.40 9.01 8.41
C PHE A 18 -13.22 8.59 9.30
N THR A 19 -12.43 7.61 8.85
CA THR A 19 -11.20 7.19 9.50
C THR A 19 -10.00 7.87 8.85
N VAL A 20 -9.11 8.42 9.68
CA VAL A 20 -7.81 8.96 9.28
C VAL A 20 -6.71 8.17 9.97
N LYS A 21 -5.67 7.80 9.24
CA LYS A 21 -4.46 7.21 9.78
C LYS A 21 -3.25 7.98 9.26
N ALA A 22 -2.38 8.39 10.16
CA ALA A 22 -1.10 9.00 9.83
C ALA A 22 -0.01 8.28 10.60
N ASN A 23 1.07 7.89 9.94
CA ASN A 23 2.18 7.18 10.56
C ASN A 23 3.48 7.86 10.18
N TYR A 24 4.38 8.00 11.14
CA TYR A 24 5.75 8.46 10.92
C TYR A 24 6.71 7.40 11.48
N VAL A 25 7.77 7.11 10.75
CA VAL A 25 8.78 6.12 11.10
C VAL A 25 10.11 6.82 11.23
N ALA A 26 10.71 6.77 12.41
CA ALA A 26 12.03 7.31 12.66
C ALA A 26 13.08 6.20 12.51
N ASN A 27 13.91 6.29 11.46
CA ASN A 27 14.98 5.33 11.14
C ASN A 27 14.50 3.86 11.16
N GLY A 28 13.71 3.49 10.16
CA GLY A 28 13.06 2.16 10.08
C GLY A 28 13.99 0.97 9.83
N LYS A 29 15.30 1.17 9.65
CA LYS A 29 16.32 0.10 9.63
C LYS A 29 17.21 0.20 10.87
N ALA A 30 17.09 -0.78 11.77
CA ALA A 30 17.78 -0.78 13.07
C ALA A 30 19.31 -0.94 12.96
N ASP A 31 19.81 -1.53 11.86
CA ASP A 31 21.22 -1.91 11.70
C ASP A 31 22.01 -0.97 10.75
N GLU A 32 21.41 0.10 10.23
CA GLU A 32 22.07 1.10 9.38
C GLU A 32 22.11 2.46 10.09
N SER A 33 22.96 2.60 11.12
CA SER A 33 23.04 3.80 11.97
C SER A 33 23.29 5.10 11.22
N ASP A 34 23.89 5.02 10.03
CA ASP A 34 24.37 6.18 9.27
C ASP A 34 23.41 6.58 8.13
N VAL A 35 22.32 5.82 7.92
CA VAL A 35 21.41 6.03 6.78
C VAL A 35 20.02 6.43 7.28
N ASN A 36 19.58 7.62 6.87
CA ASN A 36 18.23 8.10 7.18
C ASN A 36 17.17 7.26 6.44
N THR A 37 16.51 6.36 7.15
CA THR A 37 15.45 5.49 6.62
C THR A 37 14.05 5.92 7.09
N THR A 38 13.89 7.22 7.37
CA THR A 38 12.61 7.80 7.80
C THR A 38 11.53 7.58 6.76
N GLY A 39 10.30 7.42 7.24
CA GLY A 39 9.12 7.26 6.39
C GLY A 39 7.90 7.93 6.98
N TYR A 40 6.93 8.19 6.13
CA TYR A 40 5.62 8.66 6.54
C TYR A 40 4.54 8.03 5.67
N SER A 41 3.36 7.84 6.24
CA SER A 41 2.18 7.44 5.48
C SER A 41 0.94 8.12 6.01
N PHE A 42 -0.02 8.30 5.12
CA PHE A 42 -1.31 8.89 5.38
C PHE A 42 -2.37 8.10 4.62
N ALA A 43 -3.45 7.75 5.29
CA ALA A 43 -4.58 7.07 4.68
C ALA A 43 -5.89 7.59 5.25
N THR A 44 -6.90 7.67 4.40
CA THR A 44 -8.26 8.00 4.80
C THR A 44 -9.21 6.93 4.29
N LYS A 45 -10.28 6.72 5.04
CA LYS A 45 -11.37 5.84 4.66
C LYS A 45 -12.69 6.48 5.06
N TYR A 46 -13.70 6.37 4.23
CA TYR A 46 -15.06 6.74 4.59
C TYR A 46 -15.99 5.53 4.46
N ASP A 47 -16.66 5.19 5.54
CA ASP A 47 -17.72 4.19 5.58
C ASP A 47 -19.07 4.89 5.38
N PHE A 48 -19.73 4.59 4.27
CA PHE A 48 -21.08 5.07 4.00
C PHE A 48 -22.10 4.18 4.72
N ASN A 49 -23.24 4.77 5.10
CA ASN A 49 -24.32 4.08 5.81
C ASN A 49 -25.05 3.01 4.98
N ASN A 50 -24.71 2.84 3.70
CA ASN A 50 -25.30 1.87 2.78
C ASN A 50 -24.43 0.63 2.54
N GLY A 51 -23.35 0.45 3.32
CA GLY A 51 -22.44 -0.69 3.16
C GLY A 51 -21.30 -0.46 2.15
N LEU A 52 -21.27 0.68 1.47
CA LEU A 52 -20.10 1.13 0.70
C LEU A 52 -19.03 1.66 1.65
N ALA A 53 -17.78 1.34 1.40
CA ALA A 53 -16.64 2.02 2.00
C ALA A 53 -15.61 2.32 0.93
N MET A 54 -14.97 3.48 1.03
CA MET A 54 -13.93 3.91 0.10
C MET A 54 -12.72 4.37 0.88
N GLY A 55 -11.52 4.10 0.37
CA GLY A 55 -10.28 4.53 0.99
C GLY A 55 -9.23 4.94 -0.02
N ILE A 56 -8.36 5.84 0.40
CA ILE A 56 -7.14 6.20 -0.33
C ILE A 56 -6.00 6.32 0.65
N GLY A 57 -4.78 6.10 0.18
CA GLY A 57 -3.61 6.33 1.00
C GLY A 57 -2.34 6.48 0.21
N TYR A 58 -1.36 7.07 0.87
CA TYR A 58 -0.02 7.32 0.37
C TYR A 58 1.00 6.97 1.45
N GLY A 59 2.15 6.44 1.05
CA GLY A 59 3.29 6.26 1.92
C GLY A 59 4.59 6.46 1.17
N GLN A 60 5.60 6.95 1.90
CA GLN A 60 6.96 7.05 1.42
C GLN A 60 7.93 6.61 2.50
N GLN A 61 9.03 5.98 2.10
CA GLN A 61 10.16 5.69 2.97
C GLN A 61 11.47 5.95 2.25
N LYS A 62 12.42 6.57 2.95
CA LYS A 62 13.74 6.92 2.41
C LYS A 62 14.70 5.73 2.42
N ASN A 63 15.66 5.77 1.51
CA ASN A 63 16.86 4.92 1.49
C ASN A 63 16.56 3.43 1.67
N GLN A 64 15.62 2.94 0.86
CA GLN A 64 15.17 1.55 0.89
C GLN A 64 16.06 0.60 0.07
N GLY A 65 17.17 1.06 -0.52
CA GLY A 65 18.17 0.19 -1.17
C GLY A 65 18.99 -0.63 -0.17
N SER A 66 19.65 -1.71 -0.60
CA SER A 66 20.58 -2.50 0.26
C SER A 66 22.00 -1.99 0.22
N ASN A 67 22.31 -1.06 -0.68
CA ASN A 67 23.59 -0.39 -0.68
C ASN A 67 23.35 1.02 -0.16
N SER A 68 24.01 1.35 0.96
CA SER A 68 23.93 2.64 1.66
C SER A 68 24.34 3.86 0.80
N ALA A 69 24.75 3.64 -0.45
CA ALA A 69 25.11 4.66 -1.44
C ALA A 69 23.95 5.10 -2.36
N GLN A 70 22.73 4.58 -2.15
CA GLN A 70 21.60 4.82 -3.06
C GLN A 70 20.49 5.59 -2.31
N ASP A 71 20.32 6.87 -2.64
CA ASP A 71 19.16 7.71 -2.28
C ASP A 71 17.88 7.20 -2.97
N LEU A 72 17.46 5.99 -2.62
CA LEU A 72 16.31 5.31 -3.22
C LEU A 72 15.10 5.45 -2.30
N ASN A 73 14.25 6.41 -2.62
CA ASN A 73 12.98 6.61 -1.92
C ASN A 73 11.92 5.68 -2.53
N ALA A 74 11.35 4.81 -1.69
CA ALA A 74 10.21 3.99 -2.05
C ALA A 74 8.92 4.74 -1.73
N ASN A 75 7.95 4.71 -2.64
CA ASN A 75 6.63 5.28 -2.40
C ASN A 75 5.52 4.36 -2.89
N GLN A 76 4.34 4.52 -2.31
CA GLN A 76 3.16 3.75 -2.66
C GLN A 76 1.90 4.59 -2.46
N THR A 77 1.02 4.54 -3.45
CA THR A 77 -0.34 5.05 -3.38
C THR A 77 -1.30 3.89 -3.55
N PHE A 78 -2.43 3.94 -2.86
CA PHE A 78 -3.53 3.01 -3.10
C PHE A 78 -4.87 3.71 -3.06
N ALA A 79 -5.84 3.11 -3.77
CA ALA A 79 -7.24 3.43 -3.68
C ALA A 79 -8.01 2.11 -3.49
N SER A 80 -9.02 2.12 -2.65
CA SER A 80 -9.85 0.96 -2.36
C SER A 80 -11.32 1.33 -2.32
N ALA A 81 -12.15 0.35 -2.66
CA ALA A 81 -13.58 0.40 -2.47
C ALA A 81 -14.07 -0.98 -2.05
N SER A 82 -15.07 -1.02 -1.17
CA SER A 82 -15.74 -2.25 -0.78
C SER A 82 -17.22 -2.02 -0.63
N TYR A 83 -18.04 -3.03 -0.93
CA TYR A 83 -19.48 -2.97 -0.76
C TYR A 83 -19.98 -4.23 -0.07
N THR A 84 -20.79 -4.04 0.96
CA THR A 84 -21.46 -5.12 1.69
C THR A 84 -22.96 -5.01 1.46
N MET A 85 -23.56 -6.09 0.95
CA MET A 85 -25.00 -6.21 0.75
C MET A 85 -25.51 -7.52 1.34
N GLY A 86 -26.14 -7.45 2.51
CA GLY A 86 -26.57 -8.63 3.25
C GLY A 86 -25.38 -9.55 3.55
N ASN A 87 -25.44 -10.78 3.04
CA ASN A 87 -24.40 -11.79 3.25
C ASN A 87 -23.25 -11.73 2.23
N LEU A 88 -23.32 -10.81 1.27
CA LEU A 88 -22.40 -10.70 0.15
C LEU A 88 -21.47 -9.50 0.34
N TYR A 89 -20.18 -9.71 0.11
CA TYR A 89 -19.13 -8.71 0.21
C TYR A 89 -18.29 -8.70 -1.05
N PHE A 90 -17.97 -7.51 -1.56
CA PHE A 90 -17.00 -7.30 -2.62
C PHE A 90 -16.02 -6.21 -2.22
N ALA A 91 -14.76 -6.35 -2.61
CA ALA A 91 -13.77 -5.31 -2.48
C ALA A 91 -12.81 -5.29 -3.66
N GLY A 92 -12.38 -4.08 -4.00
CA GLY A 92 -11.33 -3.80 -4.95
C GLY A 92 -10.29 -2.90 -4.31
N LEU A 93 -9.03 -3.12 -4.68
CA LEU A 93 -7.93 -2.22 -4.37
C LEU A 93 -7.06 -2.08 -5.61
N TYR A 94 -6.72 -0.85 -5.94
CA TYR A 94 -5.69 -0.51 -6.91
C TYR A 94 -4.51 0.09 -6.17
N GLN A 95 -3.31 -0.26 -6.59
CA GLN A 95 -2.09 0.30 -6.05
C GLN A 95 -1.11 0.67 -7.15
N TYR A 96 -0.37 1.74 -6.89
CA TYR A 96 0.80 2.14 -7.66
C TYR A 96 1.96 2.34 -6.68
N ALA A 97 3.14 1.86 -7.02
CA ALA A 97 4.30 1.95 -6.17
C ALA A 97 5.57 2.17 -6.98
N ARG A 98 6.50 2.96 -6.46
CA ARG A 98 7.82 3.19 -7.07
C ARG A 98 8.92 2.74 -6.13
N ASN A 99 9.97 2.14 -6.71
CA ASN A 99 11.17 1.69 -6.03
C ASN A 99 10.91 0.69 -4.89
N VAL A 100 9.81 -0.07 -4.97
CA VAL A 100 9.48 -1.16 -4.01
C VAL A 100 10.05 -2.50 -4.43
N GLY A 101 10.48 -2.68 -5.68
CA GLY A 101 11.11 -3.91 -6.19
C GLY A 101 12.39 -4.30 -5.45
N TYR A 102 13.09 -3.30 -4.90
CA TYR A 102 14.25 -3.51 -4.04
C TYR A 102 13.92 -4.40 -2.81
N LEU A 103 12.70 -4.28 -2.28
CA LEU A 103 12.21 -5.07 -1.14
C LEU A 103 12.07 -6.57 -1.46
N TYR A 104 12.11 -6.95 -2.74
CA TYR A 104 11.86 -8.30 -3.24
C TYR A 104 13.10 -8.97 -3.86
N SER A 105 14.32 -8.48 -3.53
CA SER A 105 15.60 -9.06 -3.98
C SER A 105 15.79 -9.18 -5.49
N TYR A 106 15.06 -8.37 -6.28
CA TYR A 106 15.40 -8.16 -7.68
C TYR A 106 16.60 -7.21 -7.76
N ASP A 107 17.50 -7.46 -8.72
CA ASP A 107 18.61 -6.58 -9.10
C ASP A 107 18.07 -5.31 -9.78
N ASP A 108 17.20 -4.62 -9.06
CA ASP A 108 16.33 -3.60 -9.58
C ASP A 108 17.03 -2.25 -9.48
N GLN A 109 17.58 -1.87 -10.63
CA GLN A 109 18.09 -0.54 -10.94
C GLN A 109 17.08 0.54 -10.50
N LYS A 110 17.56 1.74 -10.16
CA LYS A 110 16.72 2.89 -9.77
C LYS A 110 15.52 3.07 -10.73
N ASN A 111 14.38 3.53 -10.20
CA ASN A 111 13.17 3.96 -10.94
C ASN A 111 12.25 2.84 -11.47
N ASN A 112 12.02 1.80 -10.67
CA ASN A 112 11.01 0.79 -11.00
C ASN A 112 9.63 1.18 -10.50
N ASP A 113 8.69 1.27 -11.41
CA ASP A 113 7.29 1.54 -11.16
C ASP A 113 6.53 0.21 -11.21
N TYR A 114 5.55 0.10 -10.33
CA TYR A 114 4.68 -1.06 -10.20
C TYR A 114 3.25 -0.57 -10.12
N GLN A 115 2.37 -1.30 -10.78
CA GLN A 115 0.94 -1.13 -10.58
C GLN A 115 0.27 -2.48 -10.45
N GLY A 116 -0.86 -2.49 -9.76
CA GLY A 116 -1.59 -3.72 -9.56
C GLY A 116 -2.98 -3.48 -9.01
N PHE A 117 -3.79 -4.51 -9.09
CA PHE A 117 -5.10 -4.52 -8.49
C PHE A 117 -5.38 -5.85 -7.80
N SER A 118 -6.22 -5.79 -6.77
CA SER A 118 -6.75 -6.97 -6.10
C SER A 118 -8.26 -6.88 -6.05
N LEU A 119 -8.92 -8.00 -6.26
CA LEU A 119 -10.36 -8.18 -6.10
C LEU A 119 -10.61 -9.25 -5.06
N ALA A 120 -11.56 -9.01 -4.17
CA ALA A 120 -11.98 -9.97 -3.15
C ALA A 120 -13.49 -10.06 -3.12
N THR A 121 -14.00 -11.27 -2.99
CA THR A 121 -15.43 -11.54 -2.81
C THR A 121 -15.62 -12.50 -1.65
N ALA A 122 -16.69 -12.32 -0.89
CA ALA A 122 -17.08 -13.25 0.16
C ALA A 122 -18.60 -13.40 0.25
N TYR A 123 -19.05 -14.61 0.58
CA TYR A 123 -20.46 -14.89 0.81
C TYR A 123 -20.65 -15.79 2.03
N THR A 124 -21.56 -15.39 2.92
CA THR A 124 -21.82 -16.08 4.19
C THR A 124 -23.12 -16.89 4.12
N LEU A 125 -23.04 -18.21 4.30
CA LEU A 125 -24.16 -19.14 4.45
C LEU A 125 -24.18 -19.69 5.88
N ASN A 126 -25.02 -19.14 6.75
CA ASN A 126 -25.06 -19.48 8.17
C ASN A 126 -23.67 -19.37 8.82
N GLN A 127 -23.01 -20.50 9.09
CA GLN A 127 -21.68 -20.57 9.69
C GLN A 127 -20.56 -20.75 8.63
N LEU A 128 -20.91 -21.05 7.38
CA LEU A 128 -19.98 -21.23 6.27
C LEU A 128 -19.69 -19.89 5.59
N VAL A 129 -18.42 -19.56 5.39
CA VAL A 129 -17.99 -18.37 4.63
C VAL A 129 -17.19 -18.81 3.42
N LEU A 130 -17.72 -18.55 2.22
CA LEU A 130 -17.00 -18.74 0.95
C LEU A 130 -16.24 -17.46 0.63
N ARG A 131 -14.97 -17.59 0.22
CA ARG A 131 -14.11 -16.45 -0.12
C ARG A 131 -13.37 -16.72 -1.41
N SER A 132 -13.23 -15.70 -2.24
CA SER A 132 -12.40 -15.71 -3.44
C SER A 132 -11.60 -14.44 -3.54
N THR A 133 -10.37 -14.54 -4.02
CA THR A 133 -9.48 -13.40 -4.21
C THR A 133 -8.69 -13.56 -5.50
N TYR A 134 -8.50 -12.46 -6.22
CA TYR A 134 -7.62 -12.37 -7.37
C TYR A 134 -6.69 -11.19 -7.18
N ASN A 135 -5.39 -11.39 -7.44
CA ASN A 135 -4.36 -10.37 -7.28
C ASN A 135 -3.52 -10.33 -8.54
N TYR A 136 -3.26 -9.13 -9.05
CA TYR A 136 -2.40 -8.90 -10.19
C TYR A 136 -1.48 -7.72 -9.90
N MET A 137 -0.21 -7.85 -10.28
CA MET A 137 0.79 -6.78 -10.19
C MET A 137 1.77 -6.93 -11.34
N GLU A 138 2.19 -5.80 -11.90
CA GLU A 138 3.19 -5.73 -12.96
C GLU A 138 4.20 -4.62 -12.69
N LYS A 139 5.39 -4.76 -13.29
CA LYS A 139 6.42 -3.72 -13.38
C LYS A 139 6.14 -2.86 -14.61
N THR A 140 5.97 -1.56 -14.45
CA THR A 140 5.60 -0.62 -15.52
C THR A 140 6.76 0.21 -16.06
N THR A 141 7.97 0.09 -15.50
CA THR A 141 9.15 0.83 -16.01
C THR A 141 9.54 0.44 -17.44
N ASP A 142 9.06 -0.69 -17.96
CA ASP A 142 9.17 -1.07 -19.37
C ASP A 142 8.16 -0.35 -20.30
N ALA A 143 7.22 0.44 -19.75
CA ALA A 143 6.16 1.08 -20.54
C ALA A 143 6.53 2.44 -21.15
N ASN A 144 7.63 3.08 -20.70
CA ASN A 144 8.10 4.35 -21.28
C ASN A 144 8.66 4.22 -22.70
N VAL A 145 8.85 3.00 -23.21
CA VAL A 145 9.20 2.76 -24.63
C VAL A 145 7.95 2.57 -25.52
N LYS A 146 6.75 2.43 -24.94
CA LYS A 146 5.51 2.17 -25.72
C LYS A 146 4.52 3.34 -25.76
N MET A 147 4.79 4.43 -25.05
CA MET A 147 3.92 5.63 -25.05
C MET A 147 4.58 6.90 -25.56
N ALA A 148 5.78 6.80 -26.15
CA ALA A 148 6.41 7.88 -26.90
C ALA A 148 6.46 7.50 -28.39
N ASN A 149 5.69 8.21 -29.21
CA ASN A 149 6.04 8.44 -30.62
C ASN A 149 7.36 9.20 -30.71
#